data_AF-A0A1F1SW66-F1
#
_entry.id   AF-A0A1F1SW66-F1
#
_cell.length_a   1.000
_cell.length_b   1.000
_cell.length_c   1.000
_cell.angle_alpha   90.00
_cell.angle_beta   90.00
_cell.angle_gamma   90.00
#
_symmetry.space_group_name_H-M   'P 1'
#
loop_
_entity.id
_entity.type
_entity.pdbx_description
1 polymer ?
#
loop_
_entity_poly.entity_id
_entity_poly.type
_entity_poly.pdbx_seq_one_letter_code
_entity_poly.pdbx_strand_id
1 'polypeptide(L)'
;MTLRAVTAAQAAMPDRERYDVQAVRVVFVRPGHGEMVALTRVRHAGRSLRLVDVDLVPVGADGVPVADKPMVQVQVTFRAARS
;
A
#
# COMPACT_ATOMS: atom_id res chain seq x y z
N MET A 1 6.55 -5.48 -7.81
CA MET A 1 5.22 -5.14 -7.25
C MET A 1 5.30 -4.65 -5.82
N THR A 2 5.98 -5.38 -4.92
CA THR A 2 6.11 -5.00 -3.50
C THR A 2 6.66 -3.60 -3.27
N LEU A 3 7.74 -3.21 -3.97
CA LEU A 3 8.30 -1.85 -3.83
C LEU A 3 7.31 -0.74 -4.20
N ARG A 4 6.52 -0.92 -5.28
CA ARG A 4 5.48 0.05 -5.70
C ARG A 4 4.39 0.22 -4.63
N ALA A 5 3.99 -0.88 -3.99
CA ALA A 5 3.02 -0.84 -2.91
C ALA A 5 3.57 -0.12 -1.66
N VAL A 6 4.85 -0.34 -1.32
CA VAL A 6 5.52 0.37 -0.22
C VAL A 6 5.61 1.87 -0.49
N THR A 7 6.00 2.27 -1.71
CA THR A 7 6.07 3.69 -2.07
C THR A 7 4.69 4.35 -2.08
N ALA A 8 3.64 3.63 -2.52
CA ALA A 8 2.26 4.13 -2.46
C ALA A 8 1.80 4.30 -1.00
N ALA A 9 2.12 3.33 -0.13
CA ALA A 9 1.85 3.43 1.30
C ALA A 9 2.54 4.63 1.95
N GLN A 10 3.80 4.90 1.58
CA GLN A 10 4.52 6.10 2.03
C GLN A 10 3.86 7.38 1.50
N ALA A 11 3.47 7.41 0.23
CA ALA A 11 2.83 8.57 -0.38
C ALA A 11 1.47 8.92 0.25
N ALA A 12 0.77 7.93 0.82
CA ALA A 12 -0.50 8.12 1.54
C ALA A 12 -0.36 8.84 2.90
N MET A 13 0.87 9.10 3.37
CA MET A 13 1.14 9.78 4.64
C MET A 13 1.80 11.14 4.39
N PRO A 14 1.21 12.27 4.84
CA PRO A 14 1.80 13.59 4.66
C PRO A 14 3.14 13.80 5.37
N ASP A 15 3.32 13.16 6.54
CA ASP A 15 4.51 13.25 7.39
C ASP A 15 5.43 12.02 7.26
N ARG A 16 5.40 11.34 6.10
CA ARG A 16 6.12 10.09 5.81
C ARG A 16 7.60 10.10 6.16
N GLU A 17 8.28 11.24 6.04
CA GLU A 17 9.70 11.40 6.35
C GLU A 17 10.03 11.13 7.83
N ARG A 18 9.03 11.11 8.72
CA ARG A 18 9.19 10.84 10.15
C ARG A 18 9.09 9.35 10.51
N TYR A 19 8.85 8.47 9.54
CA TYR A 19 8.59 7.05 9.81
C TYR A 19 9.39 6.13 8.89
N ASP A 20 9.95 5.09 9.48
CA ASP A 20 10.63 4.00 8.78
C ASP A 20 9.69 2.82 8.56
N VAL A 21 9.89 2.12 7.43
CA VAL A 21 9.21 0.83 7.19
C VAL A 21 9.73 -0.20 8.18
N GLN A 22 8.86 -0.71 9.05
CA GLN A 22 9.21 -1.74 10.02
C GLN A 22 8.89 -3.14 9.50
N ALA A 23 7.76 -3.30 8.83
CA ALA A 23 7.34 -4.60 8.30
C ALA A 23 6.45 -4.43 7.08
N VAL A 24 6.53 -5.40 6.17
CA VAL A 24 5.68 -5.50 4.98
C VAL A 24 5.09 -6.91 4.92
N ARG A 25 3.77 -7.02 4.98
CA ARG A 25 3.05 -8.27 4.71
C ARG A 25 2.45 -8.20 3.31
N VAL A 26 2.74 -9.19 2.49
CA VAL A 26 2.24 -9.29 1.12
C VAL A 26 1.42 -10.57 0.97
N VAL A 27 0.24 -10.44 0.40
CA VAL A 27 -0.64 -11.56 0.03
C VAL A 27 -0.90 -11.50 -1.47
N PHE A 28 -0.45 -12.52 -2.20
CA PHE A 28 -0.77 -12.69 -3.61
C PHE A 28 -2.11 -13.40 -3.71
N VAL A 29 -3.15 -12.67 -4.11
CA VAL A 29 -4.53 -13.19 -4.14
C VAL A 29 -4.83 -13.80 -5.51
N ARG A 30 -4.34 -13.18 -6.59
CA ARG A 30 -4.60 -13.59 -7.97
C ARG A 30 -3.38 -13.36 -8.85
N PRO A 31 -3.22 -14.10 -9.96
CA PRO A 31 -2.18 -13.85 -10.96
C PRO A 31 -2.28 -12.43 -11.54
N GLY A 32 -1.25 -11.61 -11.33
CA GLY A 32 -1.12 -10.24 -11.83
C GLY A 32 -0.91 -10.20 -13.35
N HIS A 33 -1.74 -9.44 -14.08
CA HIS A 33 -1.61 -9.22 -15.52
C HIS A 33 -1.95 -7.76 -15.84
N GLY A 34 -1.25 -7.18 -16.82
CA GLY A 34 -1.53 -5.82 -17.30
C GLY A 34 -1.14 -4.70 -16.32
N GLU A 35 -1.67 -3.51 -16.58
CA GLU A 35 -1.47 -2.34 -15.73
C GLU A 35 -2.25 -2.46 -14.42
N MET A 36 -1.61 -2.04 -13.34
CA MET A 36 -2.20 -2.03 -11.99
C MET A 36 -1.98 -0.68 -11.35
N VAL A 37 -2.95 -0.31 -10.51
CA VAL A 37 -2.91 0.88 -9.68
C VAL A 37 -2.97 0.49 -8.20
N ALA A 38 -2.42 1.34 -7.35
CA ALA A 38 -2.40 1.15 -5.91
C ALA A 38 -3.55 1.93 -5.27
N LEU A 39 -4.47 1.23 -4.62
CA LEU A 39 -5.48 1.82 -3.76
C LEU A 39 -4.98 1.78 -2.32
N THR A 40 -4.74 2.94 -1.72
CA THR A 40 -4.14 3.06 -0.39
C THR A 40 -5.18 3.44 0.66
N ARG A 41 -5.14 2.80 1.82
CA ARG A 41 -5.97 3.14 2.99
C ARG A 41 -5.12 3.17 4.25
N VAL A 42 -5.03 4.35 4.86
CA VAL A 42 -4.42 4.51 6.19
C VAL A 42 -5.38 3.92 7.22
N ARG A 43 -5.02 2.78 7.81
CA ARG A 43 -5.82 2.09 8.82
C ARG A 43 -5.61 2.61 10.22
N HIS A 44 -4.38 3.03 10.51
CA HIS A 44 -4.01 3.56 11.80
C HIS A 44 -2.97 4.65 11.65
N ALA A 45 -3.20 5.77 12.33
CA ALA A 45 -2.37 6.95 12.30
C ALA A 45 -2.00 7.39 13.74
N GLY A 46 -1.30 6.53 14.47
CA GLY A 46 -0.72 6.86 15.79
C GLY A 46 0.60 7.62 15.68
N ARG A 47 1.06 8.21 16.79
CA ARG A 47 2.32 8.95 16.86
C ARG A 47 3.57 8.06 16.66
N SER A 48 3.52 6.82 17.11
CA SER A 48 4.66 5.89 17.07
C SER A 48 4.52 4.77 16.05
N LEU A 49 3.31 4.59 15.50
CA LEU A 49 2.92 3.48 14.63
C LEU A 49 1.97 3.98 13.54
N ARG A 50 2.25 3.62 12.29
CA ARG A 50 1.30 3.77 11.18
C ARG A 50 1.05 2.41 10.54
N LEU A 51 -0.21 2.16 10.18
CA LEU A 51 -0.59 0.96 9.41
C LEU A 51 -1.30 1.43 8.14
N VAL A 52 -0.77 1.04 6.99
CA VAL A 52 -1.34 1.37 5.69
C VAL A 52 -1.58 0.08 4.93
N ASP A 53 -2.83 -0.13 4.52
CA ASP A 53 -3.19 -1.20 3.60
C ASP A 53 -3.13 -0.65 2.16
N VAL A 54 -2.63 -1.45 1.24
CA VAL A 54 -2.52 -1.15 -0.19
C VAL A 54 -3.03 -2.34 -0.99
N ASP A 55 -4.06 -2.12 -1.79
CA ASP A 55 -4.55 -3.10 -2.76
C ASP A 55 -4.00 -2.73 -4.14
N LEU A 56 -3.27 -3.66 -4.76
CA LEU A 56 -2.92 -3.58 -6.18
C LEU A 56 -4.04 -4.20 -6.99
N VAL A 57 -4.75 -3.37 -7.74
CA VAL A 57 -5.93 -3.73 -8.51
C VAL A 57 -5.68 -3.49 -10.00
N PRO A 58 -6.29 -4.28 -10.90
CA PRO A 58 -6.19 -4.03 -12.32
C PRO A 58 -6.95 -2.76 -12.69
N VAL A 59 -6.57 -2.18 -13.82
CA VAL A 59 -7.31 -1.09 -14.46
C VAL A 59 -8.29 -1.70 -15.48
N GLY A 60 -9.56 -1.31 -15.41
CA GLY A 60 -10.60 -1.71 -16.35
C GLY A 60 -10.37 -1.15 -17.75
N ALA A 61 -11.11 -1.66 -18.74
CA ALA A 61 -11.03 -1.18 -20.12
C ALA A 61 -11.45 0.29 -20.28
N ASP A 62 -12.22 0.81 -19.32
CA ASP A 62 -12.65 2.19 -19.17
C ASP A 62 -11.61 3.08 -18.44
N GLY A 63 -10.46 2.52 -18.06
CA GLY A 63 -9.44 3.23 -17.28
C GLY A 63 -9.75 3.31 -15.78
N VAL A 64 -10.84 2.69 -15.31
CA VAL A 64 -11.27 2.78 -13.91
C VAL A 64 -10.64 1.63 -13.09
N PRO A 65 -10.11 1.90 -11.88
CA PRO A 65 -9.60 0.85 -11.00
C PRO A 65 -10.69 -0.14 -10.59
N VAL A 66 -10.43 -1.44 -10.73
CA VAL A 66 -11.39 -2.50 -10.38
C VAL A 66 -11.17 -2.95 -8.93
N ALA A 67 -11.68 -2.15 -7.99
CA ALA A 67 -11.37 -2.25 -6.56
C ALA A 67 -11.72 -3.60 -5.91
N ASP A 68 -12.78 -4.28 -6.36
CA ASP A 68 -13.24 -5.58 -5.88
C ASP A 68 -12.38 -6.76 -6.38
N LYS A 69 -11.36 -6.47 -7.20
CA LYS A 69 -10.44 -7.46 -7.75
C LYS A 69 -8.98 -7.21 -7.36
N PRO A 70 -8.64 -7.20 -6.06
CA PRO A 70 -7.24 -7.12 -5.65
C PRO A 70 -6.47 -8.33 -6.17
N MET A 71 -5.34 -8.06 -6.82
CA MET A 71 -4.39 -9.08 -7.26
C MET A 71 -3.35 -9.33 -6.18
N VAL A 72 -2.92 -8.25 -5.51
CA VAL A 72 -2.00 -8.29 -4.39
C VAL A 72 -2.52 -7.37 -3.30
N GLN A 73 -2.54 -7.86 -2.07
CA GLN A 73 -2.86 -7.06 -0.89
C GLN A 73 -1.59 -6.90 -0.07
N VAL A 74 -1.27 -5.66 0.28
CA VAL A 74 -0.07 -5.32 1.02
C VAL A 74 -0.47 -4.56 2.26
N GLN A 75 0.07 -4.95 3.40
CA GLN A 75 0.04 -4.15 4.61
C GLN A 75 1.45 -3.69 4.93
N VAL A 76 1.61 -2.37 5.09
CA VAL A 76 2.88 -1.75 5.48
C VAL A 76 2.73 -1.21 6.88
N THR A 77 3.60 -1.66 7.76
CA THR A 77 3.74 -1.15 9.13
C THR A 77 4.91 -0.19 9.16
N PHE A 78 4.66 1.03 9.61
CA PHE A 78 5.70 2.03 9.82
C PHE A 78 5.86 2.34 11.30
N ARG A 79 7.11 2.58 11.71
CA ARG A 79 7.48 3.03 13.05
C ARG A 79 8.03 4.43 12.95
N ALA A 80 7.76 5.28 13.96
CA ALA A 80 8.45 6.57 14.04
C ALA A 80 9.97 6.35 14.02
N ALA A 81 10.66 7.10 13.16
CA ALA A 81 12.12 7.07 13.08
C ALA A 81 12.70 7.46 14.44
N ARG A 82 13.74 6.75 14.89
CA ARG A 82 14.43 7.11 16.13
C ARG A 82 15.31 8.32 15.85
N SER A 83 15.03 9.43 16.53
CA SER A 83 15.90 10.61 16.61
C SER A 83 17.08 10.36 17.52
#